data_AF-A0A0X3Q8I4-F1
#
_entry.id   AF-A0A0X3Q8I4-F1
#
_cell.length_a   1.000
_cell.length_b   1.000
_cell.length_c   1.000
_cell.angle_alpha   90.00
_cell.angle_beta   90.00
_cell.angle_gamma   90.00
#
_symmetry.space_group_name_H-M   'P 1'
#
loop_
_entity.id
_entity.type
_entity.pdbx_description
1 polymer ?
#
loop_
_entity_poly.entity_id
_entity_poly.type
_entity_poly.pdbx_seq_one_letter_code
_entity_poly.pdbx_strand_id
1 'polypeptide(L)'
;MADAVLRDLFRRFLITHNYSQTLRAFDTEAADDKIRDLVNISAQVVFILLQFQPSKIVREIQKAITVLDVYALDRIWSGLETCFGCRLDKAQQKHFELFKIHTYRTLICEAVKLKRTDVVTSFFSEQKSFDLTSEDWRVWLALPFTSDPPRTAPFCHYFTRTWVDILLLSISNFLCIIFAAVLTNPDDFPTSDNASALNPAVSVSPDRPIDDFAEIPAGSFQKPR
;
A
#
# COMPACT_ATOMS: atom_id res chain seq x y z
N MET A 1 22.45 9.11 -12.70
CA MET A 1 22.31 7.66 -12.44
C MET A 1 20.85 7.25 -12.43
N ALA A 2 20.00 7.79 -11.54
CA ALA A 2 18.54 7.53 -11.51
C ALA A 2 17.81 7.72 -12.87
N ASP A 3 18.24 8.72 -13.63
CA ASP A 3 17.72 9.06 -14.97
C ASP A 3 17.93 7.93 -16.03
N ALA A 4 19.02 7.16 -15.92
CA ALA A 4 19.25 6.02 -16.82
C ALA A 4 18.35 4.82 -16.47
N VAL A 5 18.12 4.60 -15.18
CA VAL A 5 17.23 3.53 -14.66
C VAL A 5 15.79 3.80 -15.06
N LEU A 6 15.36 5.06 -14.94
CA LEU A 6 14.03 5.52 -15.31
C LEU A 6 13.74 5.31 -16.80
N ARG A 7 14.72 5.63 -17.66
CA ARG A 7 14.62 5.41 -19.11
C ARG A 7 14.45 3.93 -19.44
N ASP A 8 15.23 3.05 -18.82
CA ASP A 8 15.16 1.61 -19.06
C ASP A 8 13.81 1.03 -18.64
N LEU A 9 13.25 1.50 -17.52
CA LEU A 9 11.96 1.02 -17.04
C LEU A 9 10.79 1.48 -17.91
N PHE A 10 10.80 2.75 -18.35
CA PHE A 10 9.79 3.26 -19.28
C PHE A 10 9.86 2.54 -20.63
N ARG A 11 11.08 2.28 -21.14
CA ARG A 11 11.32 1.48 -22.35
C ARG A 11 10.67 0.10 -22.23
N ARG A 12 10.86 -0.59 -21.10
CA ARG A 12 10.27 -1.90 -20.86
C ARG A 12 8.77 -1.89 -20.73
N PHE A 13 8.20 -0.91 -20.04
CA PHE A 13 6.76 -0.73 -19.97
C PHE A 13 6.14 -0.60 -21.37
N LEU A 14 6.74 0.23 -22.23
CA LEU A 14 6.27 0.40 -23.60
C LEU A 14 6.41 -0.89 -24.43
N ILE A 15 7.47 -1.67 -24.22
CA ILE A 15 7.67 -2.97 -24.86
C ILE A 15 6.62 -3.99 -24.40
N THR A 16 6.38 -4.11 -23.09
CA THR A 16 5.43 -5.08 -22.51
C THR A 16 3.98 -4.83 -22.96
N HIS A 17 3.61 -3.57 -23.16
CA HIS A 17 2.28 -3.19 -23.64
C HIS A 17 2.18 -3.02 -25.16
N ASN A 18 3.24 -3.39 -25.89
CA ASN A 18 3.31 -3.38 -27.35
C ASN A 18 3.11 -1.99 -27.98
N TYR A 19 3.47 -0.93 -27.27
CA TYR A 19 3.42 0.47 -27.72
C TYR A 19 4.64 0.83 -28.57
N SER A 20 4.80 0.12 -29.68
CA SER A 20 5.96 0.19 -30.58
C SER A 20 6.17 1.55 -31.25
N GLN A 21 5.09 2.31 -31.49
CA GLN A 21 5.17 3.68 -32.02
C GLN A 21 5.73 4.66 -30.99
N THR A 22 5.23 4.60 -29.75
CA THR A 22 5.69 5.44 -28.64
C THR A 22 7.13 5.13 -28.25
N LEU A 23 7.53 3.86 -28.32
CA LEU A 23 8.91 3.43 -28.07
C LEU A 23 9.92 4.04 -29.05
N ARG A 24 9.59 4.08 -30.35
CA ARG A 24 10.46 4.69 -31.36
C ARG A 24 10.57 6.19 -31.20
N ALA A 25 9.45 6.85 -30.87
CA ALA A 25 9.45 8.28 -30.58
C ALA A 25 10.34 8.59 -29.36
N PHE A 26 10.20 7.81 -28.29
CA PHE A 26 11.01 7.92 -27.08
C PHE A 26 12.52 7.71 -27.34
N ASP A 27 12.90 6.72 -28.14
CA ASP A 27 14.31 6.46 -28.47
C ASP A 27 14.93 7.58 -29.33
N THR A 28 14.13 8.18 -30.21
CA THR A 28 14.56 9.31 -31.06
C THR A 28 14.72 10.57 -30.23
N GLU A 29 13.78 10.81 -29.31
CA GLU A 29 13.77 11.96 -28.42
C GLU A 29 14.87 11.84 -27.34
N ALA A 30 15.18 10.65 -26.83
CA ALA A 30 16.27 10.47 -25.86
C ALA A 30 17.67 10.85 -26.37
N ALA A 31 17.85 11.02 -27.68
CA ALA A 31 19.12 11.38 -28.31
C ALA A 31 19.37 12.90 -28.42
N ASP A 32 18.38 13.77 -28.14
CA ASP A 32 18.51 15.23 -28.34
C ASP A 32 18.80 15.98 -27.01
N ASP A 33 19.84 16.81 -26.97
CA ASP A 33 20.32 17.49 -25.74
C ASP A 33 19.35 18.58 -25.21
N LYS A 34 18.42 19.05 -26.05
CA LYS A 34 17.37 20.04 -25.68
C LYS A 34 16.32 19.47 -24.70
N ILE A 35 16.37 18.16 -24.45
CA ILE A 35 15.35 17.37 -23.75
C ILE A 35 15.65 17.21 -22.27
N ARG A 36 16.70 17.85 -21.73
CA ARG A 36 16.91 17.86 -20.26
C ARG A 36 15.77 18.57 -19.50
N ASP A 37 15.16 19.60 -20.08
CA ASP A 37 13.96 20.23 -19.51
C ASP A 37 12.68 19.42 -19.76
N LEU A 38 12.60 18.70 -20.89
CA LEU A 38 11.56 17.70 -21.13
C LEU A 38 11.72 16.46 -20.24
N VAL A 39 12.92 16.17 -19.73
CA VAL A 39 13.18 15.12 -18.73
C VAL A 39 12.72 15.56 -17.34
N ASN A 40 12.70 16.84 -17.00
CA ASN A 40 11.97 17.34 -15.82
C ASN A 40 10.46 17.17 -15.99
N ILE A 41 9.94 17.41 -17.20
CA ILE A 41 8.54 17.11 -17.55
C ILE A 41 8.31 15.59 -17.55
N SER A 42 9.27 14.77 -17.99
CA SER A 42 9.19 13.31 -18.00
C SER A 42 9.25 12.76 -16.57
N ALA A 43 10.05 13.34 -15.69
CA ALA A 43 10.04 13.02 -14.25
C ALA A 43 8.71 13.45 -13.61
N GLN A 44 8.13 14.58 -14.00
CA GLN A 44 6.79 15.00 -13.56
C GLN A 44 5.69 14.10 -14.13
N VAL A 45 5.78 13.67 -15.40
CA VAL A 45 4.84 12.77 -16.06
C VAL A 45 4.99 11.36 -15.50
N VAL A 46 6.20 10.90 -15.21
CA VAL A 46 6.46 9.62 -14.54
C VAL A 46 6.01 9.69 -13.09
N PHE A 47 6.19 10.81 -12.38
CA PHE A 47 5.60 11.05 -11.06
C PHE A 47 4.06 11.03 -11.14
N ILE A 48 3.45 11.64 -12.17
CA ILE A 48 2.00 11.60 -12.39
C ILE A 48 1.53 10.18 -12.71
N LEU A 49 2.26 9.42 -13.55
CA LEU A 49 1.97 8.03 -13.87
C LEU A 49 2.17 7.11 -12.64
N LEU A 50 3.17 7.41 -11.81
CA LEU A 50 3.45 6.77 -10.53
C LEU A 50 2.47 7.15 -9.45
N GLN A 51 1.78 8.28 -9.53
CA GLN A 51 0.65 8.63 -8.68
C GLN A 51 -0.62 7.94 -9.18
N PHE A 52 -0.73 7.71 -10.49
CA PHE A 52 -1.90 7.11 -11.12
C PHE A 52 -2.05 5.62 -10.81
N GLN A 53 -0.96 4.88 -10.55
CA GLN A 53 -1.02 3.45 -10.19
C GLN A 53 -1.45 3.24 -8.71
N PRO A 54 -0.83 3.86 -7.70
CA PRO A 54 -1.28 3.84 -6.31
C PRO A 54 -2.72 4.32 -6.15
N SER A 55 -3.09 5.43 -6.80
CA SER A 55 -4.45 5.97 -6.72
C SER A 55 -5.50 5.00 -7.26
N LYS A 56 -5.17 4.21 -8.30
CA LYS A 56 -6.05 3.15 -8.81
C LYS A 56 -6.16 1.99 -7.82
N ILE A 57 -5.03 1.55 -7.25
CA ILE A 57 -5.01 0.46 -6.27
C ILE A 57 -5.85 0.83 -5.04
N VAL A 58 -5.66 2.04 -4.50
CA VAL A 58 -6.42 2.57 -3.36
C VAL A 58 -7.91 2.67 -3.69
N ARG A 59 -8.26 3.06 -4.92
CA ARG A 59 -9.66 3.08 -5.37
C ARG A 59 -10.27 1.69 -5.43
N GLU A 60 -9.53 0.69 -5.92
CA GLU A 60 -10.00 -0.70 -5.93
C GLU A 60 -10.11 -1.27 -4.51
N ILE A 61 -9.20 -0.89 -3.59
CA ILE A 61 -9.32 -1.20 -2.16
C ILE A 61 -10.60 -0.59 -1.58
N GLN A 62 -10.83 0.71 -1.81
CA GLN A 62 -12.02 1.40 -1.33
C GLN A 62 -13.30 0.76 -1.89
N LYS A 63 -13.30 0.41 -3.18
CA LYS A 63 -14.40 -0.29 -3.84
C LYS A 63 -14.65 -1.65 -3.19
N ALA A 64 -13.61 -2.46 -2.97
CA ALA A 64 -13.70 -3.76 -2.32
C ALA A 64 -14.29 -3.64 -0.90
N ILE A 65 -13.86 -2.63 -0.11
CA ILE A 65 -14.45 -2.31 1.19
C ILE A 65 -15.94 -1.97 1.03
N THR A 66 -16.29 -1.10 0.11
CA THR A 66 -17.67 -0.60 -0.06
C THR A 66 -18.65 -1.71 -0.47
N VAL A 67 -18.21 -2.63 -1.33
CA VAL A 67 -19.03 -3.76 -1.79
C VAL A 67 -18.86 -5.02 -0.93
N LEU A 68 -18.05 -4.95 0.13
CA LEU A 68 -17.73 -6.04 1.06
C LEU A 68 -17.10 -7.27 0.40
N ASP A 69 -16.26 -7.06 -0.63
CA ASP A 69 -15.59 -8.14 -1.38
C ASP A 69 -14.23 -8.47 -0.77
N VAL A 70 -14.22 -9.50 0.08
CA VAL A 70 -13.01 -10.01 0.75
C VAL A 70 -12.04 -10.62 -0.26
N TYR A 71 -12.52 -11.34 -1.27
CA TYR A 71 -11.67 -12.01 -2.26
C TYR A 71 -10.93 -11.00 -3.16
N ALA A 72 -11.60 -9.92 -3.56
CA ALA A 72 -10.94 -8.84 -4.27
C ALA A 72 -9.84 -8.20 -3.41
N LEU A 73 -10.10 -8.03 -2.11
CA LEU A 73 -9.11 -7.46 -1.19
C LEU A 73 -7.91 -8.39 -1.01
N ASP A 74 -8.13 -9.70 -0.82
CA ASP A 74 -7.07 -10.72 -0.77
C ASP A 74 -6.21 -10.70 -2.04
N ARG A 75 -6.84 -10.61 -3.22
CA ARG A 75 -6.12 -10.55 -4.51
C ARG A 75 -5.25 -9.30 -4.61
N ILE A 76 -5.75 -8.14 -4.16
CA ILE A 76 -4.98 -6.89 -4.18
C ILE A 76 -3.76 -7.01 -3.25
N TRP A 77 -3.96 -7.40 -2.00
CA TRP A 77 -2.86 -7.49 -1.03
C TRP A 77 -1.84 -8.58 -1.40
N SER A 78 -2.28 -9.74 -1.86
CA SER A 78 -1.38 -10.80 -2.33
C SER A 78 -0.59 -10.37 -3.56
N GLY A 79 -1.22 -9.63 -4.48
CA GLY A 79 -0.54 -9.05 -5.64
C GLY A 79 0.53 -8.04 -5.24
N LEU A 80 0.21 -7.14 -4.29
CA LEU A 80 1.19 -6.20 -3.75
C LEU A 80 2.34 -6.91 -3.02
N GLU A 81 2.04 -7.92 -2.22
CA GLU A 81 3.04 -8.71 -1.50
C GLU A 81 3.97 -9.47 -2.46
N THR A 82 3.43 -10.00 -3.56
CA THR A 82 4.24 -10.63 -4.62
C THR A 82 5.15 -9.62 -5.32
N CYS A 83 4.66 -8.40 -5.58
CA CYS A 83 5.40 -7.37 -6.28
C CYS A 83 6.49 -6.71 -5.41
N PHE A 84 6.20 -6.48 -4.13
CA PHE A 84 7.04 -5.66 -3.26
C PHE A 84 7.66 -6.43 -2.10
N GLY A 85 7.13 -7.58 -1.69
CA GLY A 85 7.46 -8.24 -0.42
C GLY A 85 8.95 -8.49 -0.18
N CYS A 86 9.68 -8.94 -1.21
CA CYS A 86 11.12 -9.17 -1.12
C CYS A 86 11.98 -7.89 -1.17
N ARG A 87 11.38 -6.75 -1.53
CA ARG A 87 12.05 -5.46 -1.73
C ARG A 87 11.83 -4.48 -0.60
N LEU A 88 10.85 -4.74 0.27
CA LEU A 88 10.55 -3.91 1.43
C LEU A 88 11.55 -4.18 2.55
N ASP A 89 12.05 -3.12 3.18
CA ASP A 89 12.78 -3.24 4.43
C ASP A 89 11.86 -3.71 5.58
N LYS A 90 12.44 -4.07 6.73
CA LYS A 90 11.65 -4.57 7.88
C LYS A 90 10.61 -3.57 8.39
N ALA A 91 10.89 -2.27 8.33
CA ALA A 91 9.96 -1.25 8.80
C ALA A 91 8.80 -1.07 7.80
N GLN A 92 9.10 -1.10 6.51
CA GLN A 92 8.12 -1.06 5.43
C GLN A 92 7.25 -2.32 5.40
N GLN A 93 7.82 -3.50 5.65
CA GLN A 93 7.06 -4.75 5.82
C GLN A 93 6.07 -4.64 6.98
N LYS A 94 6.50 -4.07 8.13
CA LYS A 94 5.59 -3.83 9.26
C LYS A 94 4.45 -2.89 8.88
N HIS A 95 4.73 -1.78 8.19
CA HIS A 95 3.69 -0.86 7.73
C HIS A 95 2.75 -1.52 6.71
N PHE A 96 3.29 -2.33 5.79
CA PHE A 96 2.51 -3.09 4.82
C PHE A 96 1.49 -4.00 5.52
N GLU A 97 1.94 -4.78 6.50
CA GLU A 97 1.06 -5.65 7.29
C GLU A 97 0.05 -4.88 8.12
N LEU A 98 0.43 -3.75 8.72
CA LEU A 98 -0.51 -2.88 9.43
C LEU A 98 -1.59 -2.36 8.49
N PHE A 99 -1.23 -1.82 7.32
CA PHE A 99 -2.20 -1.36 6.35
C PHE A 99 -3.14 -2.47 5.90
N LYS A 100 -2.61 -3.66 5.63
CA LYS A 100 -3.39 -4.86 5.32
C LYS A 100 -4.42 -5.11 6.43
N ILE A 101 -3.99 -5.27 7.68
CA ILE A 101 -4.86 -5.49 8.86
C ILE A 101 -5.95 -4.41 8.98
N HIS A 102 -5.57 -3.13 8.92
CA HIS A 102 -6.50 -2.01 9.05
C HIS A 102 -7.55 -1.99 7.94
N THR A 103 -7.20 -2.45 6.74
CA THR A 103 -8.11 -2.51 5.59
C THR A 103 -9.18 -3.58 5.78
N TYR A 104 -8.81 -4.78 6.26
CA TYR A 104 -9.80 -5.82 6.58
C TYR A 104 -10.67 -5.44 7.78
N ARG A 105 -10.07 -4.87 8.84
CA ARG A 105 -10.84 -4.37 10.00
C ARG A 105 -11.88 -3.32 9.59
N THR A 106 -11.50 -2.42 8.68
CA THR A 106 -12.43 -1.44 8.10
C THR A 106 -13.55 -2.11 7.31
N LEU A 107 -13.24 -3.11 6.48
CA LEU A 107 -14.23 -3.88 5.73
C LEU A 107 -15.22 -4.59 6.66
N ILE A 108 -14.76 -5.24 7.71
CA ILE A 108 -15.62 -5.97 8.66
C ILE A 108 -16.51 -4.97 9.42
N CYS A 109 -15.98 -3.84 9.87
CA CYS A 109 -16.77 -2.79 10.51
C CYS A 109 -17.84 -2.24 9.55
N GLU A 110 -17.52 -2.08 8.26
CA GLU A 110 -18.48 -1.67 7.24
C GLU A 110 -19.57 -2.74 7.02
N ALA A 111 -19.22 -4.03 7.03
CA ALA A 111 -20.19 -5.13 6.98
C ALA A 111 -21.15 -5.09 8.18
N VAL A 112 -20.62 -4.83 9.38
CA VAL A 112 -21.43 -4.67 10.60
C VAL A 112 -22.39 -3.47 10.49
N LYS A 113 -21.93 -2.31 9.98
CA LYS A 113 -22.80 -1.14 9.73
C LYS A 113 -23.95 -1.47 8.79
N LEU A 114 -23.66 -2.22 7.72
CA LEU A 114 -24.63 -2.64 6.72
C LEU A 114 -25.47 -3.85 7.16
N LYS A 115 -25.29 -4.34 8.39
CA LYS A 115 -25.96 -5.53 8.95
C LYS A 115 -25.75 -6.81 8.12
N ARG A 116 -24.62 -6.89 7.42
CA ARG A 116 -24.17 -8.05 6.62
C ARG A 116 -23.35 -9.01 7.47
N THR A 117 -24.00 -9.63 8.46
CA THR A 117 -23.37 -10.58 9.39
C THR A 117 -22.91 -11.87 8.70
N ASP A 118 -23.50 -12.19 7.55
CA ASP A 118 -23.07 -13.27 6.65
C ASP A 118 -21.61 -13.10 6.23
N VAL A 119 -21.22 -11.89 5.79
CA VAL A 119 -19.85 -11.57 5.37
C VAL A 119 -18.89 -11.65 6.54
N VAL A 120 -19.29 -11.14 7.70
CA VAL A 120 -18.44 -11.16 8.91
C VAL A 120 -18.18 -12.60 9.37
N THR A 121 -19.21 -13.45 9.33
CA THR A 121 -19.09 -14.86 9.72
C THR A 121 -18.21 -15.62 8.73
N SER A 122 -18.45 -15.46 7.42
CA SER A 122 -17.64 -16.09 6.37
C SER A 122 -16.17 -15.64 6.47
N PHE A 123 -15.91 -14.35 6.70
CA PHE A 123 -14.56 -13.82 6.92
C PHE A 123 -13.87 -14.58 8.06
N PHE A 124 -14.45 -14.63 9.26
CA PHE A 124 -13.78 -15.28 10.40
C PHE A 124 -13.66 -16.81 10.26
N SER A 125 -14.50 -17.45 9.45
CA SER A 125 -14.39 -18.90 9.19
C SER A 125 -13.38 -19.26 8.11
N GLU A 126 -13.20 -18.41 7.10
CA GLU A 126 -12.37 -18.70 5.92
C GLU A 126 -11.01 -18.02 5.95
N GLN A 127 -10.79 -17.10 6.89
CA GLN A 127 -9.57 -16.29 6.91
C GLN A 127 -8.33 -17.13 7.17
N LYS A 128 -7.35 -17.00 6.27
CA LYS A 128 -6.02 -17.64 6.35
C LYS A 128 -4.88 -16.64 6.42
N SER A 129 -5.15 -15.37 6.07
CA SER A 129 -4.15 -14.31 6.02
C SER A 129 -3.75 -13.79 7.39
N PHE A 130 -4.51 -14.10 8.44
CA PHE A 130 -4.26 -13.63 9.80
C PHE A 130 -4.34 -14.76 10.81
N ASP A 131 -3.47 -14.69 11.82
CA ASP A 131 -3.56 -15.55 12.98
C ASP A 131 -4.67 -15.04 13.92
N LEU A 132 -5.84 -15.67 13.83
CA LEU A 132 -6.99 -15.36 14.67
C LEU A 132 -6.79 -15.75 16.15
N THR A 133 -5.75 -16.53 16.47
CA THR A 133 -5.42 -16.89 17.86
C THR A 133 -4.62 -15.81 18.59
N SER A 134 -4.04 -14.86 17.84
CA SER A 134 -3.36 -13.70 18.39
C SER A 134 -4.29 -12.83 19.23
N GLU A 135 -3.74 -12.23 20.29
CA GLU A 135 -4.52 -11.40 21.23
C GLU A 135 -5.21 -10.22 20.52
N ASP A 136 -4.55 -9.69 19.49
CA ASP A 136 -5.07 -8.61 18.65
C ASP A 136 -6.32 -9.00 17.87
N TRP A 137 -6.36 -10.17 17.22
CA TRP A 137 -7.54 -10.61 16.46
C TRP A 137 -8.62 -11.24 17.33
N ARG A 138 -8.24 -11.78 18.50
CA ARG A 138 -9.19 -12.37 19.45
C ARG A 138 -10.23 -11.36 19.92
N VAL A 139 -9.85 -10.11 20.16
CA VAL A 139 -10.81 -9.03 20.52
C VAL A 139 -11.80 -8.77 19.37
N TRP A 140 -11.36 -8.91 18.11
CA TRP A 140 -12.20 -8.66 16.93
C TRP A 140 -13.23 -9.75 16.67
N LEU A 141 -13.01 -10.97 17.16
CA LEU A 141 -14.03 -12.04 17.13
C LEU A 141 -15.28 -11.68 17.95
N ALA A 142 -15.16 -10.78 18.94
CA ALA A 142 -16.29 -10.31 19.75
C ALA A 142 -17.12 -9.21 19.04
N LEU A 143 -16.62 -8.63 17.95
CA LEU A 143 -17.28 -7.53 17.23
C LEU A 143 -18.74 -7.83 16.83
N PRO A 144 -19.09 -9.02 16.27
CA PRO A 144 -20.47 -9.32 15.87
C PRO A 144 -21.44 -9.41 17.04
N PHE A 145 -20.94 -9.69 18.24
CA PHE A 145 -21.72 -9.89 19.46
C PHE A 145 -21.78 -8.61 20.32
N THR A 146 -21.05 -7.57 19.94
CA THR A 146 -21.00 -6.30 20.67
C THR A 146 -22.28 -5.50 20.40
N SER A 147 -22.97 -5.07 21.46
CA SER A 147 -24.27 -4.41 21.34
C SER A 147 -24.20 -3.01 20.70
N ASP A 148 -23.11 -2.27 20.94
CA ASP A 148 -22.86 -0.94 20.33
C ASP A 148 -21.40 -0.81 19.89
N PRO A 149 -21.02 -1.41 18.74
CA PRO A 149 -19.64 -1.37 18.25
C PRO A 149 -19.10 0.06 18.01
N PRO A 150 -19.86 1.02 17.48
CA PRO A 150 -19.39 2.40 17.30
C PRO A 150 -18.93 3.13 18.57
N ARG A 151 -19.44 2.75 19.76
CA ARG A 151 -19.04 3.35 21.04
C ARG A 151 -18.01 2.53 21.82
N THR A 152 -17.65 1.35 21.34
CA THR A 152 -16.81 0.41 22.07
C THR A 152 -15.39 0.42 21.50
N ALA A 153 -14.38 0.59 22.36
CA ALA A 153 -12.97 0.42 21.97
C ALA A 153 -12.65 -1.07 21.80
N PRO A 154 -11.83 -1.48 20.81
CA PRO A 154 -11.05 -0.65 19.89
C PRO A 154 -11.77 -0.27 18.59
N PHE A 155 -13.06 -0.59 18.43
CA PHE A 155 -13.76 -0.53 17.14
C PHE A 155 -14.19 0.87 16.72
N CYS A 156 -14.46 1.75 17.69
CA CYS A 156 -15.12 3.05 17.50
C CYS A 156 -14.60 3.88 16.31
N HIS A 157 -13.29 4.00 16.13
CA HIS A 157 -12.71 4.84 15.08
C HIS A 157 -12.98 4.30 13.66
N TYR A 158 -13.04 2.98 13.46
CA TYR A 158 -13.37 2.34 12.19
C TYR A 158 -14.80 2.66 11.70
N PHE A 159 -15.66 3.15 12.60
CA PHE A 159 -17.02 3.56 12.24
C PHE A 159 -17.09 4.96 11.61
N THR A 160 -16.01 5.73 11.65
CA THR A 160 -15.96 7.10 11.15
C THR A 160 -15.51 7.16 9.69
N ARG A 161 -16.06 8.12 8.93
CA ARG A 161 -15.59 8.41 7.57
C ARG A 161 -14.15 8.93 7.56
N THR A 162 -13.82 9.76 8.55
CA THR A 162 -12.49 10.32 8.74
C THR A 162 -11.41 9.24 8.82
N TRP A 163 -11.68 8.13 9.53
CA TRP A 163 -10.77 6.99 9.58
C TRP A 163 -10.50 6.39 8.20
N VAL A 164 -11.55 6.14 7.41
CA VAL A 164 -11.42 5.56 6.06
C VAL A 164 -10.58 6.47 5.17
N ASP A 165 -10.83 7.78 5.22
CA ASP A 165 -10.08 8.77 4.44
C ASP A 165 -8.60 8.81 4.83
N ILE A 166 -8.28 8.78 6.14
CA ILE A 166 -6.91 8.73 6.66
C ILE A 166 -6.21 7.44 6.24
N LEU A 167 -6.88 6.29 6.37
CA LEU A 167 -6.33 4.99 5.98
C LEU A 167 -5.98 4.95 4.50
N LEU A 168 -6.91 5.34 3.63
CA LEU A 168 -6.69 5.32 2.18
C LEU A 168 -5.60 6.30 1.73
N LEU A 169 -5.54 7.49 2.35
CA LEU A 169 -4.46 8.45 2.08
C LEU A 169 -3.09 7.89 2.52
N SER A 170 -3.03 7.27 3.69
CA SER A 170 -1.80 6.67 4.22
C SER A 170 -1.30 5.52 3.34
N ILE A 171 -2.22 4.65 2.89
CA ILE A 171 -1.90 3.59 1.91
C ILE A 171 -1.40 4.21 0.62
N SER A 172 -2.07 5.25 0.09
CA SER A 172 -1.64 5.92 -1.14
C SER A 172 -0.23 6.47 -1.01
N ASN A 173 0.08 7.16 0.09
CA ASN A 173 1.41 7.72 0.34
C ASN A 173 2.47 6.63 0.46
N PHE A 174 2.17 5.56 1.20
CA PHE A 174 3.05 4.41 1.33
C PHE A 174 3.32 3.75 -0.03
N LEU A 175 2.27 3.51 -0.82
CA LEU A 175 2.40 2.97 -2.17
C LEU A 175 3.25 3.88 -3.07
N CYS A 176 3.08 5.19 -3.01
CA CYS A 176 3.94 6.13 -3.74
C CYS A 176 5.42 5.98 -3.36
N ILE A 177 5.73 5.81 -2.07
CA ILE A 177 7.09 5.64 -1.58
C ILE A 177 7.69 4.32 -2.08
N ILE A 178 6.98 3.19 -1.94
CA ILE A 178 7.53 1.88 -2.34
C ILE A 178 7.65 1.76 -3.87
N PHE A 179 6.71 2.34 -4.63
CA PHE A 179 6.80 2.39 -6.09
C PHE A 179 7.99 3.24 -6.51
N ALA A 180 8.24 4.38 -5.87
CA ALA A 180 9.43 5.19 -6.14
C ALA A 180 10.74 4.45 -5.81
N ALA A 181 10.80 3.76 -4.66
CA ALA A 181 11.98 3.01 -4.22
C ALA A 181 12.34 1.85 -5.15
N VAL A 182 11.34 1.18 -5.73
CA VAL A 182 11.56 0.12 -6.73
C VAL A 182 12.15 0.66 -8.03
N LEU A 183 11.88 1.91 -8.38
CA LEU A 183 12.36 2.52 -9.61
C LEU A 183 13.75 3.14 -9.49
N THR A 184 14.19 3.46 -8.27
CA THR A 184 15.45 4.14 -8.01
C THR A 184 16.61 3.20 -7.64
N ASN A 185 16.37 1.89 -7.49
CA ASN A 185 17.40 0.88 -7.22
C ASN A 185 17.79 0.10 -8.50
N PRO A 186 18.87 0.49 -9.22
CA PRO A 186 19.36 -0.21 -10.41
C PRO A 186 20.09 -1.54 -10.18
N ASP A 187 20.45 -1.89 -8.94
CA ASP A 187 21.38 -3.01 -8.67
C ASP A 187 20.74 -4.41 -8.77
N ASP A 188 19.45 -4.52 -9.08
CA ASP A 188 18.71 -5.79 -9.16
C ASP A 188 18.63 -6.36 -10.60
N PHE A 189 19.44 -5.82 -11.52
CA PHE A 189 19.69 -6.48 -12.80
C PHE A 189 20.63 -7.65 -12.60
N PRO A 190 20.26 -8.90 -12.97
CA PRO A 190 21.26 -9.95 -13.07
C PRO A 190 22.16 -9.61 -14.26
N THR A 191 23.18 -8.79 -14.04
CA THR A 191 24.36 -8.80 -14.88
C THR A 191 25.11 -10.09 -14.57
N SER A 192 25.38 -10.85 -15.63
CA SER A 192 26.05 -12.16 -15.62
C SER A 192 27.41 -12.20 -14.91
N ASP A 193 27.93 -11.06 -14.44
CA ASP A 193 29.27 -10.93 -13.90
C ASP A 193 29.17 -10.21 -12.55
N ASN A 194 29.32 -10.95 -11.46
CA ASN A 194 30.08 -10.55 -10.26
C ASN A 194 29.90 -11.56 -9.13
N ALA A 195 30.29 -12.80 -9.40
CA ALA A 195 30.77 -13.69 -8.36
C ALA A 195 32.19 -13.27 -7.97
N SER A 196 32.37 -12.17 -7.23
CA SER A 196 33.61 -11.83 -6.49
C SER A 196 33.51 -10.44 -5.85
N ALA A 197 33.02 -10.36 -4.61
CA ALA A 197 33.55 -9.47 -3.57
C ALA A 197 32.72 -9.63 -2.30
N LEU A 198 33.21 -10.47 -1.39
CA LEU A 198 32.78 -10.45 0.01
C LEU A 198 33.33 -9.20 0.72
N ASN A 199 32.57 -8.77 1.73
CA ASN A 199 33.01 -8.24 3.04
C ASN A 199 32.94 -6.73 3.35
N PRO A 200 32.76 -6.36 4.66
CA PRO A 200 31.58 -5.62 5.09
C PRO A 200 31.90 -4.35 5.91
N ALA A 201 30.83 -3.75 6.47
CA ALA A 201 30.78 -2.74 7.54
C ALA A 201 30.54 -1.29 7.09
N VAL A 202 29.29 -0.84 7.25
CA VAL A 202 29.00 0.49 7.79
C VAL A 202 27.81 0.36 8.76
N SER A 203 28.10 0.66 10.02
CA SER A 203 27.17 0.80 11.13
C SER A 203 26.38 2.11 11.03
N VAL A 204 25.05 2.05 11.10
CA VAL A 204 24.21 3.19 11.49
C VAL A 204 23.15 2.69 12.47
N SER A 205 23.16 3.28 13.66
CA SER A 205 22.27 2.95 14.79
C SER A 205 20.81 3.36 14.53
N PRO A 206 19.85 2.67 15.18
CA PRO A 206 18.41 2.92 15.05
C PRO A 206 17.97 4.00 16.05
N ASP A 207 16.93 4.78 15.73
CA ASP A 207 15.85 5.16 16.66
C ASP A 207 15.01 6.32 16.11
N ARG A 208 13.83 5.98 15.60
CA ARG A 208 12.51 6.40 16.10
C ARG A 208 11.41 6.00 15.10
N PRO A 209 10.48 5.10 15.47
CA PRO A 209 9.26 4.93 14.71
C PRO A 209 8.38 6.18 14.91
N ILE A 210 8.05 6.86 13.82
CA ILE A 210 7.01 7.88 13.79
C ILE A 210 5.68 7.12 13.85
N ASP A 211 5.15 6.97 15.05
CA ASP A 211 3.88 6.32 15.33
C ASP A 211 2.75 7.37 15.22
N ASP A 212 2.41 7.75 13.98
CA ASP A 212 1.40 8.79 13.67
C ASP A 212 -0.05 8.37 14.05
N PHE A 213 -0.26 7.16 14.55
CA PHE A 213 -1.60 6.64 14.89
C PHE A 213 -1.94 6.73 16.39
N ALA A 214 -1.01 7.16 17.24
CA ALA A 214 -1.23 7.22 18.70
C ALA A 214 -2.02 8.45 19.17
N GLU A 215 -2.23 9.47 18.33
CA GLU A 215 -2.85 10.74 18.74
C GLU A 215 -4.11 11.09 17.93
N ILE A 216 -5.10 10.20 17.90
CA ILE A 216 -6.49 10.62 17.62
C ILE A 216 -7.14 10.91 18.98
N PRO A 217 -7.40 12.18 19.35
CA PRO A 217 -8.06 12.50 20.61
C PRO A 217 -9.45 11.88 20.61
N ALA A 218 -9.75 11.06 21.62
CA ALA A 218 -11.12 10.62 21.88
C ALA A 218 -11.96 11.86 22.22
N GLY A 219 -12.76 12.32 21.25
CA GLY A 219 -13.67 13.44 21.43
C GLY A 219 -14.54 13.20 22.66
N SER A 220 -14.40 14.09 23.64
CA SER A 220 -15.17 14.11 24.88
C SER A 220 -16.66 14.29 24.57
N PHE A 221 -17.44 13.22 24.66
CA PHE A 221 -18.90 13.30 24.67
C PHE A 221 -19.37 13.90 26.00
N GLN A 222 -19.58 15.21 26.05
CA GLN A 222 -20.35 15.84 27.12
C GLN A 222 -21.85 15.51 26.93
N LYS A 223 -22.44 14.87 27.95
CA LYS A 223 -23.89 14.68 28.09
C LYS A 223 -24.55 16.03 28.35
N PRO A 224 -25.64 16.42 27.64
CA PRO A 224 -26.50 17.47 28.15
C PRO A 224 -27.40 16.91 29.25
N ARG A 225 -27.55 17.70 30.32
CA ARG A 225 -28.57 17.57 31.36
C ARG A 225 -29.90 18.10 30.85
#